data_AF-A0A956CEU6-F1
#
_entry.id   AF-A0A956CEU6-F1
#
_cell.length_a   1.000
_cell.length_b   1.000
_cell.length_c   1.000
_cell.angle_alpha   90.00
_cell.angle_beta   90.00
_cell.angle_gamma   90.00
#
_symmetry.space_group_name_H-M   'P 1'
#
loop_
_entity.id
_entity.type
_entity.pdbx_description
1 polymer ?
#
loop_
_entity_poly.entity_id
_entity_poly.type
_entity_poly.pdbx_seq_one_letter_code
_entity_poly.pdbx_strand_id
1 'polypeptide(L)'
;MTDVIASLDAWKAAEPDARRGALDAVAGKLGAPWKATTTPLGAHGLLAVRHDDLDLSLVVVPGGRFQMGVTDAELEEVARLFGGRGEEARSVLDPYARPLRTVTLAPFLFGLRPLTVAQFDALAKGAGREGGKPDTPAYTYGSGAIAATRALGLRLPSEAEWEYVAREGGARRWLCAPFDEPSFALDAPITEPNALGIVIGDVEAVADGEHLSYQGAPADNAPWEPPADAAVMGRGCHNCWQDEIEAINLHVAKRAPLNPDGPCFCRPALSL
;
A
#
# COMPACT_ATOMS: atom_id res chain seq x y z
N MET A 1 8.36 3.05 24.34
CA MET A 1 8.56 2.22 23.13
C MET A 1 7.44 2.49 22.13
N THR A 2 6.18 2.43 22.55
CA THR A 2 4.99 2.81 21.77
C THR A 2 5.01 4.24 21.25
N ASP A 3 5.52 5.20 22.02
CA ASP A 3 5.39 6.63 21.65
C ASP A 3 6.15 7.03 20.37
N VAL A 4 7.35 6.49 20.13
CA VAL A 4 8.17 6.87 18.96
C VAL A 4 7.50 6.49 17.64
N ILE A 5 6.85 5.32 17.61
CA ILE A 5 6.14 4.84 16.42
C ILE A 5 4.65 5.18 16.44
N ALA A 6 4.13 5.83 17.48
CA ALA A 6 2.71 6.14 17.62
C ALA A 6 2.20 7.10 16.53
N SER A 7 3.06 7.99 16.05
CA SER A 7 2.75 8.88 14.93
C SER A 7 3.97 9.17 14.07
N LEU A 8 3.75 9.53 12.80
CA LEU A 8 4.83 9.97 11.92
C LEU A 8 5.53 11.23 12.45
N ASP A 9 4.81 12.13 13.12
CA ASP A 9 5.39 13.32 13.75
C ASP A 9 6.27 12.96 14.96
N ALA A 10 5.81 12.02 15.80
CA ALA A 10 6.62 11.50 16.90
C ALA A 10 7.90 10.82 16.38
N TRP A 11 7.81 10.07 15.29
CA TRP A 11 8.97 9.47 14.64
C TRP A 11 9.95 10.56 14.17
N LYS A 12 9.47 11.56 13.43
CA LYS A 12 10.28 12.68 12.91
C LYS A 12 10.93 13.50 14.01
N ALA A 13 10.28 13.64 15.16
CA ALA A 13 10.81 14.34 16.33
C ALA A 13 11.79 13.50 17.16
N ALA A 14 11.75 12.18 17.06
CA ALA A 14 12.62 11.30 17.83
C ALA A 14 14.07 11.30 17.31
N GLU A 15 15.03 11.21 18.23
CA GLU A 15 16.44 11.04 17.91
C GLU A 15 16.73 9.68 17.23
N PRO A 16 17.79 9.56 16.40
CA PRO A 16 18.13 8.32 15.71
C PRO A 16 18.24 7.10 16.63
N ASP A 17 18.81 7.25 17.82
CA ASP A 17 18.95 6.17 18.79
C ASP A 17 17.61 5.71 19.37
N ALA A 18 16.66 6.63 19.55
CA ALA A 18 15.31 6.30 20.00
C ALA A 18 14.53 5.55 18.91
N ARG A 19 14.69 5.95 17.63
CA ARG A 19 14.14 5.23 16.46
C ARG A 19 14.73 3.83 16.35
N ARG A 20 16.04 3.69 16.53
CA ARG A 20 16.75 2.39 16.55
C ARG A 20 16.24 1.51 17.69
N GLY A 21 16.16 2.03 18.91
CA GLY A 21 15.65 1.27 20.06
C GLY A 21 14.19 0.82 19.88
N ALA A 22 13.35 1.63 19.22
CA ALA A 22 11.99 1.22 18.87
C ALA A 22 11.98 0.05 17.88
N LEU A 23 12.82 0.10 16.84
CA LEU A 23 12.97 -0.97 15.86
C LEU A 23 13.52 -2.26 16.48
N ASP A 24 14.56 -2.17 17.30
CA ASP A 24 15.17 -3.32 17.96
C ASP A 24 14.14 -4.07 18.81
N ALA A 25 13.27 -3.32 19.48
CA ALA A 25 12.22 -3.92 20.29
C ALA A 25 11.05 -4.47 19.47
N VAL A 26 10.77 -3.92 18.27
CA VAL A 26 9.87 -4.57 17.29
C VAL A 26 10.48 -5.89 16.81
N ALA A 27 11.74 -5.90 16.38
CA ALA A 27 12.43 -7.13 15.96
C ALA A 27 12.48 -8.17 17.08
N GLY A 28 12.73 -7.73 18.32
CA GLY A 28 12.71 -8.60 19.50
C GLY A 28 11.36 -9.26 19.77
N LYS A 29 10.24 -8.55 19.52
CA LYS A 29 8.89 -9.14 19.61
C LYS A 29 8.61 -10.16 18.51
N LEU A 30 9.08 -9.91 17.29
CA LEU A 30 8.94 -10.85 16.18
C LEU A 30 9.77 -12.11 16.38
N GLY A 31 10.92 -11.98 17.05
CA GLY A 31 11.86 -13.08 17.29
C GLY A 31 12.58 -13.53 16.00
N ALA A 32 13.41 -14.57 16.13
CA ALA A 32 14.07 -15.15 14.96
C ALA A 32 13.04 -15.71 13.96
N PRO A 33 13.27 -15.57 12.65
CA PRO A 33 14.48 -15.07 11.98
C PRO A 33 14.46 -13.56 11.63
N TRP A 34 13.61 -12.75 12.29
CA TRP A 34 13.51 -11.32 12.02
C TRP A 34 14.63 -10.52 12.69
N LYS A 35 15.21 -9.57 11.95
CA LYS A 35 16.27 -8.68 12.43
C LYS A 35 16.00 -7.23 12.07
N ALA A 36 16.33 -6.33 12.99
CA ALA A 36 16.33 -4.89 12.75
C ALA A 36 17.35 -4.50 11.67
N THR A 37 16.95 -3.68 10.70
CA THR A 37 17.88 -3.09 9.73
C THR A 37 18.54 -1.83 10.28
N THR A 38 19.64 -1.41 9.67
CA THR A 38 20.39 -0.21 10.09
C THR A 38 20.23 0.97 9.15
N THR A 39 19.88 0.71 7.89
CA THR A 39 19.78 1.71 6.81
C THR A 39 18.44 2.42 6.84
N PRO A 40 18.41 3.76 7.02
CA PRO A 40 17.19 4.55 6.90
C PRO A 40 16.60 4.52 5.49
N LEU A 41 15.28 4.56 5.40
CA LEU A 41 14.48 4.46 4.18
C LEU A 41 13.70 5.76 3.92
N GLY A 42 13.74 6.23 2.68
CA GLY A 42 13.00 7.41 2.23
C GLY A 42 13.41 8.71 2.93
N ALA A 43 12.72 9.80 2.58
CA ALA A 43 12.95 11.12 3.15
C ALA A 43 12.62 11.21 4.65
N HIS A 44 11.79 10.31 5.17
CA HIS A 44 11.44 10.25 6.60
C HIS A 44 12.37 9.34 7.42
N GLY A 45 13.35 8.68 6.76
CA GLY A 45 14.34 7.85 7.42
C GLY A 45 13.71 6.74 8.25
N LEU A 46 12.64 6.12 7.75
CA LEU A 46 12.02 4.96 8.39
C LEU A 46 13.00 3.79 8.43
N LEU A 47 12.74 2.80 9.28
CA LEU A 47 13.55 1.59 9.35
C LEU A 47 12.69 0.35 9.12
N ALA A 48 13.34 -0.78 8.84
CA ALA A 48 12.67 -2.03 8.53
C ALA A 48 13.16 -3.17 9.41
N VAL A 49 12.36 -4.22 9.50
CA VAL A 49 12.80 -5.54 9.94
C VAL A 49 12.95 -6.44 8.73
N ARG A 50 13.95 -7.33 8.74
CA ARG A 50 14.24 -8.28 7.67
C ARG A 50 14.13 -9.71 8.16
N HIS A 51 13.42 -10.55 7.42
CA HIS A 51 13.40 -12.00 7.58
C HIS A 51 14.59 -12.59 6.81
N ASP A 52 15.60 -13.10 7.53
CA ASP A 52 16.85 -13.50 6.89
C ASP A 52 16.70 -14.63 5.86
N ASP A 53 15.88 -15.64 6.14
CA ASP A 53 15.78 -16.82 5.27
C ASP A 53 15.05 -16.54 3.95
N LEU A 54 14.24 -15.48 3.89
CA LEU A 54 13.41 -15.14 2.74
C LEU A 54 13.86 -13.85 2.05
N ASP A 55 14.84 -13.14 2.63
CA ASP A 55 15.22 -11.78 2.25
C ASP A 55 14.00 -10.84 2.12
N LEU A 56 13.02 -10.99 3.01
CA LEU A 56 11.80 -10.19 3.05
C LEU A 56 11.97 -9.05 4.06
N SER A 57 11.76 -7.80 3.63
CA SER A 57 11.82 -6.63 4.51
C SER A 57 10.45 -6.01 4.72
N LEU A 58 10.09 -5.73 5.97
CA LEU A 58 8.88 -4.97 6.34
C LEU A 58 9.29 -3.66 7.02
N VAL A 59 8.85 -2.53 6.48
CA VAL A 59 9.06 -1.19 7.03
C VAL A 59 8.17 -1.01 8.25
N VAL A 60 8.71 -0.45 9.33
CA VAL A 60 7.91 0.02 10.47
C VAL A 60 7.24 1.32 10.07
N VAL A 61 5.95 1.26 9.79
CA VAL A 61 5.13 2.42 9.47
C VAL A 61 4.56 2.97 10.79
N PRO A 62 4.94 4.18 11.21
CA PRO A 62 4.34 4.80 12.38
C PRO A 62 2.84 4.97 12.19
N GLY A 63 2.09 4.92 13.29
CA GLY A 63 0.68 5.25 13.30
C GLY A 63 0.43 6.70 12.87
N GLY A 64 -0.82 7.14 12.97
CA GLY A 64 -1.17 8.52 12.65
C GLY A 64 -2.63 8.69 12.31
N ARG A 65 -2.98 9.90 11.91
CA ARG A 65 -4.34 10.25 11.51
C ARG A 65 -4.29 10.94 10.16
N PHE A 66 -5.11 10.50 9.21
CA PHE A 66 -5.16 11.09 7.87
C PHE A 66 -6.58 11.15 7.31
N GLN A 67 -6.75 11.92 6.23
CA GLN A 67 -7.98 11.93 5.44
C GLN A 67 -7.86 10.87 4.34
N MET A 68 -8.76 9.89 4.35
CA MET A 68 -8.87 8.84 3.35
C MET A 68 -10.02 9.15 2.39
N GLY A 69 -9.82 8.87 1.11
CA GLY A 69 -10.73 9.23 0.02
C GLY A 69 -10.32 10.50 -0.69
N VAL A 70 -11.25 11.16 -1.39
CA VAL A 70 -10.97 12.33 -2.22
C VAL A 70 -11.70 13.57 -1.73
N THR A 71 -11.00 14.70 -1.70
CA THR A 71 -11.55 16.02 -1.35
C THR A 71 -12.19 16.70 -2.57
N ASP A 72 -13.07 17.69 -2.33
CA ASP A 72 -13.60 18.53 -3.43
C ASP A 72 -12.48 19.24 -4.21
N ALA A 73 -11.46 19.74 -3.50
CA ALA A 73 -10.31 20.41 -4.11
C ALA A 73 -9.46 19.46 -4.97
N GLU A 74 -9.26 18.21 -4.56
CA GLU A 74 -8.59 17.19 -5.39
C GLU A 74 -9.42 16.89 -6.65
N LEU A 75 -10.75 16.83 -6.56
CA LEU A 75 -11.59 16.62 -7.76
C LEU A 75 -11.59 17.82 -8.71
N GLU A 76 -11.50 19.05 -8.21
CA GLU A 76 -11.31 20.25 -9.03
C GLU A 76 -9.94 20.25 -9.72
N GLU A 77 -8.90 19.80 -9.01
CA GLU A 77 -7.57 19.60 -9.58
C GLU A 77 -7.61 18.56 -10.71
N VAL A 78 -8.23 17.40 -10.48
CA VAL A 78 -8.45 16.38 -11.51
C VAL A 78 -9.17 16.96 -12.72
N ALA A 79 -10.26 17.71 -12.52
CA ALA A 79 -11.01 18.34 -13.61
C ALA A 79 -10.10 19.22 -14.49
N ARG A 80 -9.25 20.01 -13.84
CA ARG A 80 -8.31 20.92 -14.50
C ARG A 80 -7.21 20.18 -15.26
N LEU A 81 -6.60 19.16 -14.63
CA LEU A 81 -5.51 18.38 -15.22
C LEU A 81 -5.96 17.62 -16.47
N PHE A 82 -7.18 17.07 -16.46
CA PHE A 82 -7.73 16.29 -17.57
C PHE A 82 -8.51 17.13 -18.60
N GLY A 83 -8.57 18.45 -18.41
CA GLY A 83 -9.14 19.40 -19.36
C GLY A 83 -10.53 19.01 -19.87
N GLY A 84 -10.68 18.83 -21.18
CA GLY A 84 -11.94 18.46 -21.82
C GLY A 84 -12.55 17.13 -21.35
N ARG A 85 -11.77 16.29 -20.65
CA ARG A 85 -12.21 15.01 -20.07
C ARG A 85 -12.25 15.05 -18.53
N GLY A 86 -12.22 16.24 -17.94
CA GLY A 86 -12.22 16.43 -16.48
C GLY A 86 -13.39 15.75 -15.77
N GLU A 87 -14.61 15.87 -16.29
CA GLU A 87 -15.80 15.21 -15.72
C GLU A 87 -15.74 13.68 -15.81
N GLU A 88 -15.21 13.15 -16.91
CA GLU A 88 -14.98 11.72 -17.08
C GLU A 88 -13.99 11.20 -16.03
N ALA A 89 -12.85 11.89 -15.87
CA ALA A 89 -11.84 11.54 -14.86
C ALA A 89 -12.41 11.59 -13.43
N ARG A 90 -13.20 12.62 -13.11
CA ARG A 90 -13.89 12.73 -11.81
C ARG A 90 -14.83 11.55 -11.58
N SER A 91 -15.60 11.14 -12.59
CA SER A 91 -16.59 10.07 -12.47
C SER A 91 -15.98 8.69 -12.14
N VAL A 92 -14.72 8.47 -12.50
CA VAL A 92 -13.96 7.24 -12.20
C VAL A 92 -13.45 7.20 -10.75
N LEU A 93 -13.35 8.35 -10.09
CA LEU A 93 -12.77 8.49 -8.75
C LEU A 93 -13.82 8.78 -7.68
N ASP A 94 -14.67 9.78 -7.92
CA ASP A 94 -15.57 10.39 -6.95
C ASP A 94 -16.51 9.41 -6.22
N PRO A 95 -17.36 8.62 -6.91
CA PRO A 95 -18.34 7.77 -6.23
C PRO A 95 -17.71 6.72 -5.33
N TYR A 96 -16.52 6.23 -5.69
CA TYR A 96 -15.83 5.14 -5.00
C TYR A 96 -14.97 5.63 -3.83
N ALA A 97 -14.47 6.85 -3.90
CA ALA A 97 -13.55 7.43 -2.92
C ALA A 97 -14.23 8.39 -1.92
N ARG A 98 -15.57 8.32 -1.80
CA ARG A 98 -16.38 9.14 -0.89
C ARG A 98 -17.24 8.33 0.07
N PRO A 99 -17.66 8.90 1.22
CA PRO A 99 -17.31 10.22 1.72
C PRO A 99 -15.84 10.32 2.12
N LEU A 100 -15.28 11.54 2.07
CA LEU A 100 -14.00 11.83 2.71
C LEU A 100 -14.13 11.49 4.20
N ARG A 101 -13.16 10.75 4.73
CA ARG A 101 -13.24 10.24 6.10
C ARG A 101 -11.91 10.38 6.82
N THR A 102 -11.99 10.64 8.11
CA THR A 102 -10.83 10.59 8.97
C THR A 102 -10.56 9.15 9.40
N VAL A 103 -9.33 8.68 9.24
CA VAL A 103 -8.87 7.38 9.73
C VAL A 103 -7.72 7.58 10.71
N THR A 104 -7.73 6.81 11.81
CA THR A 104 -6.64 6.78 12.80
C THR A 104 -5.99 5.41 12.80
N LEU A 105 -4.74 5.33 12.39
CA LEU A 105 -3.98 4.08 12.34
C LEU A 105 -3.06 3.93 13.54
N ALA A 106 -3.12 2.76 14.17
CA ALA A 106 -2.05 2.23 15.00
C ALA A 106 -0.82 1.87 14.14
N PRO A 107 0.38 1.77 14.74
CA PRO A 107 1.59 1.41 14.03
C PRO A 107 1.50 -0.01 13.47
N PHE A 108 2.13 -0.24 12.32
CA PHE A 108 2.13 -1.54 11.66
C PHE A 108 3.41 -1.75 10.85
N LEU A 109 3.65 -2.98 10.43
CA LEU A 109 4.67 -3.35 9.47
C LEU A 109 4.05 -3.44 8.08
N PHE A 110 4.76 -2.94 7.08
CA PHE A 110 4.33 -2.99 5.68
C PHE A 110 5.49 -3.44 4.79
N GLY A 111 5.24 -4.39 3.90
CA GLY A 111 6.27 -4.92 3.00
C GLY A 111 6.95 -3.79 2.23
N LEU A 112 8.29 -3.77 2.23
CA LEU A 112 9.05 -2.79 1.46
C LEU A 112 8.80 -2.95 -0.04
N ARG A 113 8.60 -4.20 -0.48
CA ARG A 113 8.21 -4.60 -1.84
C ARG A 113 7.09 -5.66 -1.76
N PRO A 114 6.33 -5.88 -2.83
CA PRO A 114 5.52 -7.08 -2.94
C PRO A 114 6.42 -8.33 -2.91
N LEU A 115 5.85 -9.48 -2.56
CA LEU A 115 6.56 -10.76 -2.59
C LEU A 115 7.09 -11.02 -3.99
N THR A 116 8.35 -11.46 -4.08
CA THR A 116 8.92 -11.93 -5.34
C THR A 116 8.34 -13.29 -5.73
N VAL A 117 8.51 -13.69 -6.98
CA VAL A 117 8.14 -15.02 -7.47
C VAL A 117 8.74 -16.13 -6.59
N ALA A 118 10.02 -16.05 -6.25
CA ALA A 118 10.68 -17.05 -5.41
C ALA A 118 10.11 -17.09 -3.99
N GLN A 119 9.86 -15.93 -3.38
CA GLN A 119 9.26 -15.83 -2.05
C GLN A 119 7.83 -16.39 -2.05
N PHE A 120 7.03 -16.04 -3.06
CA PHE A 120 5.66 -16.54 -3.20
C PHE A 120 5.64 -18.06 -3.36
N ASP A 121 6.47 -18.63 -4.23
CA ASP A 121 6.53 -20.08 -4.45
C ASP A 121 6.95 -20.86 -3.19
N ALA A 122 7.81 -20.27 -2.36
CA ALA A 122 8.22 -20.85 -1.08
C ALA A 122 7.08 -20.86 -0.05
N LEU A 123 6.19 -19.85 -0.08
CA LEU A 123 5.15 -19.62 0.92
C LEU A 123 3.79 -20.21 0.56
N ALA A 124 3.42 -20.17 -0.71
CA ALA A 124 2.11 -20.58 -1.22
C ALA A 124 2.26 -21.54 -2.40
N LYS A 125 3.07 -22.59 -2.22
CA LYS A 125 3.32 -23.59 -3.26
C LYS A 125 2.01 -24.16 -3.81
N GLY A 126 1.81 -24.04 -5.11
CA GLY A 126 0.62 -24.52 -5.80
C GLY A 126 -0.55 -23.52 -5.83
N ALA A 127 -0.44 -22.37 -5.16
CA ALA A 127 -1.33 -21.25 -5.42
C ALA A 127 -1.06 -20.68 -6.82
N GLY A 128 -2.11 -20.33 -7.54
CA GLY A 128 -2.01 -19.78 -8.89
C GLY A 128 -1.28 -18.43 -8.90
N ARG A 129 -0.31 -18.30 -9.80
CA ARG A 129 0.30 -17.03 -10.16
C ARG A 129 0.70 -17.06 -11.63
N GLU A 130 0.85 -15.88 -12.22
CA GLU A 130 1.43 -15.75 -13.55
C GLU A 130 2.93 -16.07 -13.52
N GLY A 131 3.51 -16.26 -14.71
CA GLY A 131 4.94 -16.47 -14.87
C GLY A 131 5.78 -15.28 -14.39
N GLY A 132 7.10 -15.43 -14.39
CA GLY A 132 8.01 -14.37 -13.96
C GLY A 132 9.38 -14.89 -13.59
N LYS A 133 10.34 -13.98 -13.42
CA LYS A 133 11.68 -14.32 -12.94
C LYS A 133 11.66 -14.42 -11.40
N PRO A 134 12.52 -15.25 -10.77
CA PRO A 134 12.55 -15.43 -9.32
C PRO A 134 12.53 -14.14 -8.49
N ASP A 135 13.26 -13.10 -8.94
CA ASP A 135 13.45 -11.85 -8.19
C ASP A 135 12.48 -10.72 -8.58
N THR A 136 11.50 -10.98 -9.47
CA THR A 136 10.47 -10.00 -9.82
C THR A 136 9.22 -10.18 -8.97
N PRO A 137 8.40 -9.13 -8.75
CA PRO A 137 7.12 -9.24 -8.04
C PRO A 137 6.25 -10.38 -8.59
N ALA A 138 5.64 -11.15 -7.68
CA ALA A 138 4.75 -12.26 -8.02
C ALA A 138 3.34 -11.75 -8.31
N TYR A 139 2.89 -11.91 -9.55
CA TYR A 139 1.54 -11.55 -9.95
C TYR A 139 0.60 -12.75 -9.73
N THR A 140 -0.25 -12.68 -8.70
CA THR A 140 -1.07 -13.78 -8.17
C THR A 140 -2.53 -13.38 -8.05
N TYR A 141 -3.39 -14.23 -7.51
CA TYR A 141 -4.80 -13.95 -7.26
C TYR A 141 -5.03 -13.73 -5.76
N GLY A 142 -6.19 -13.17 -5.41
CA GLY A 142 -6.51 -12.81 -4.03
C GLY A 142 -6.32 -13.96 -3.01
N SER A 143 -6.77 -15.17 -3.35
CA SER A 143 -6.61 -16.35 -2.51
C SER A 143 -5.14 -16.77 -2.33
N GLY A 144 -4.32 -16.63 -3.39
CA GLY A 144 -2.88 -16.88 -3.33
C GLY A 144 -2.15 -15.86 -2.46
N ALA A 145 -2.50 -14.58 -2.57
CA ALA A 145 -1.94 -13.52 -1.73
C ALA A 145 -2.26 -13.73 -0.24
N ILE A 146 -3.50 -14.13 0.07
CA ILE A 146 -3.91 -14.51 1.43
C ILE A 146 -3.13 -15.73 1.93
N ALA A 147 -3.00 -16.78 1.11
CA ALA A 147 -2.28 -17.99 1.50
C ALA A 147 -0.80 -17.70 1.81
N ALA A 148 -0.13 -16.92 0.94
CA ALA A 148 1.28 -16.58 1.10
C ALA A 148 1.54 -15.74 2.36
N THR A 149 0.71 -14.74 2.65
CA THR A 149 0.88 -13.92 3.85
C THR A 149 0.61 -14.72 5.12
N ARG A 150 -0.45 -15.54 5.15
CA ARG A 150 -0.79 -16.40 6.29
C ARG A 150 0.31 -17.42 6.62
N ALA A 151 1.03 -17.92 5.61
CA ALA A 151 2.13 -18.87 5.82
C ALA A 151 3.26 -18.29 6.69
N LEU A 152 3.39 -16.96 6.76
CA LEU A 152 4.36 -16.25 7.62
C LEU A 152 3.75 -15.71 8.92
N GLY A 153 2.47 -15.98 9.21
CA GLY A 153 1.75 -15.30 10.28
C GLY A 153 1.56 -13.80 10.01
N LEU A 154 1.67 -13.39 8.75
CA LEU A 154 1.40 -12.02 8.27
C LEU A 154 -0.03 -11.96 7.70
N ARG A 155 -0.42 -10.77 7.25
CA ARG A 155 -1.70 -10.51 6.55
C ARG A 155 -1.48 -9.62 5.34
N LEU A 156 -2.53 -9.44 4.54
CA LEU A 156 -2.58 -8.30 3.62
C LEU A 156 -2.79 -7.00 4.42
N PRO A 157 -2.31 -5.85 3.91
CA PRO A 157 -2.64 -4.55 4.49
C PRO A 157 -4.14 -4.30 4.36
N SER A 158 -4.73 -3.50 5.27
CA SER A 158 -6.06 -2.95 4.99
C SER A 158 -5.97 -1.88 3.91
N GLU A 159 -7.10 -1.57 3.29
CA GLU A 159 -7.25 -0.51 2.31
C GLU A 159 -6.79 0.84 2.89
N ALA A 160 -7.09 1.07 4.17
CA ALA A 160 -6.68 2.26 4.89
C ALA A 160 -5.17 2.34 5.11
N GLU A 161 -4.53 1.23 5.47
CA GLU A 161 -3.08 1.15 5.62
C GLU A 161 -2.36 1.39 4.29
N TRP A 162 -2.88 0.81 3.20
CA TRP A 162 -2.35 1.02 1.86
C TRP A 162 -2.43 2.49 1.44
N GLU A 163 -3.60 3.12 1.60
CA GLU A 163 -3.76 4.54 1.23
C GLU A 163 -2.90 5.45 2.11
N TYR A 164 -2.77 5.17 3.41
CA TYR A 164 -1.90 5.93 4.30
C TYR A 164 -0.43 5.91 3.84
N VAL A 165 0.07 4.73 3.42
CA VAL A 165 1.41 4.58 2.86
C VAL A 165 1.52 5.33 1.53
N ALA A 166 0.58 5.13 0.61
CA ALA A 166 0.58 5.82 -0.69
C ALA A 166 0.54 7.34 -0.55
N ARG A 167 -0.20 7.84 0.46
CA ARG A 167 -0.30 9.27 0.81
C ARG A 167 0.88 9.80 1.62
N GLU A 168 1.87 8.98 1.98
CA GLU A 168 2.99 9.39 2.84
C GLU A 168 2.55 9.98 4.19
N GLY A 169 1.50 9.43 4.77
CA GLY A 169 0.87 9.98 5.98
C GLY A 169 -0.11 11.13 5.74
N GLY A 170 -0.50 11.38 4.48
CA GLY A 170 -1.54 12.35 4.10
C GLY A 170 -1.06 13.48 3.18
N ALA A 171 0.22 13.52 2.81
CA ALA A 171 0.82 14.60 2.02
C ALA A 171 0.68 14.41 0.49
N ARG A 172 0.52 13.17 0.02
CA ARG A 172 0.61 12.83 -1.42
C ARG A 172 -0.76 12.54 -2.03
N ARG A 173 -0.93 12.90 -3.31
CA ARG A 173 -2.18 12.75 -4.11
C ARG A 173 -2.03 11.79 -5.30
N TRP A 174 -0.84 11.73 -5.87
CA TRP A 174 -0.53 10.94 -7.06
C TRP A 174 0.60 9.96 -6.77
N LEU A 175 0.53 8.74 -7.30
CA LEU A 175 1.54 7.67 -7.13
C LEU A 175 2.86 7.96 -7.86
N CYS A 176 2.85 8.88 -8.82
CA CYS A 176 4.05 9.51 -9.40
C CYS A 176 4.13 10.98 -8.95
N ALA A 177 5.31 11.59 -9.01
CA ALA A 177 5.49 13.00 -8.74
C ALA A 177 6.62 13.56 -9.63
N PRO A 178 6.43 14.71 -10.29
CA PRO A 178 5.16 15.45 -10.41
C PRO A 178 4.13 14.74 -11.30
N PHE A 179 2.84 15.07 -11.14
CA PHE A 179 1.77 14.74 -12.09
C PHE A 179 1.23 16.07 -12.63
N ASP A 180 1.71 16.46 -13.81
CA ASP A 180 1.40 17.78 -14.39
C ASP A 180 0.25 17.73 -15.40
N GLU A 181 0.16 16.64 -16.17
CA GLU A 181 -0.88 16.39 -17.15
C GLU A 181 -0.97 14.87 -17.43
N PRO A 182 -2.15 14.35 -17.84
CA PRO A 182 -2.28 12.96 -18.26
C PRO A 182 -1.43 12.72 -19.52
N SER A 183 -0.68 11.62 -19.54
CA SER A 183 0.15 11.24 -20.68
C SER A 183 0.44 9.74 -20.65
N PHE A 184 0.52 9.10 -21.81
CA PHE A 184 1.04 7.73 -21.93
C PHE A 184 2.46 7.56 -21.39
N ALA A 185 3.25 8.62 -21.29
CA ALA A 185 4.57 8.54 -20.66
C ALA A 185 4.51 8.13 -19.17
N LEU A 186 3.35 8.32 -18.53
CA LEU A 186 3.08 7.91 -17.16
C LEU A 186 2.66 6.43 -17.04
N ASP A 187 2.38 5.73 -18.16
CA ASP A 187 2.15 4.28 -18.20
C ASP A 187 3.49 3.53 -18.18
N ALA A 188 4.25 3.76 -17.11
CA ALA A 188 5.52 3.11 -16.85
C ALA A 188 5.55 2.58 -15.41
N PRO A 189 6.30 1.50 -15.13
CA PRO A 189 6.46 1.02 -13.77
C PRO A 189 6.96 2.12 -12.84
N ILE A 190 6.30 2.29 -11.71
CA ILE A 190 6.76 3.22 -10.67
C ILE A 190 7.98 2.60 -10.01
N THR A 191 9.13 3.24 -10.15
CA THR A 191 10.40 2.79 -9.55
C THR A 191 10.85 3.62 -8.37
N GLU A 192 10.35 4.86 -8.27
CA GLU A 192 10.76 5.80 -7.24
C GLU A 192 10.00 5.54 -5.93
N PRO A 193 10.70 5.46 -4.78
CA PRO A 193 10.04 5.30 -3.50
C PRO A 193 9.35 6.61 -3.06
N ASN A 194 8.27 6.47 -2.31
CA ASN A 194 7.65 7.56 -1.59
C ASN A 194 8.55 8.05 -0.41
N ALA A 195 8.14 9.08 0.33
CA ALA A 195 8.87 9.61 1.48
C ALA A 195 9.09 8.60 2.62
N LEU A 196 8.31 7.50 2.66
CA LEU A 196 8.46 6.38 3.59
C LEU A 196 9.47 5.32 3.10
N GLY A 197 10.04 5.51 1.90
CA GLY A 197 11.01 4.61 1.28
C GLY A 197 10.38 3.42 0.55
N ILE A 198 9.07 3.46 0.29
CA ILE A 198 8.31 2.36 -0.28
C ILE A 198 7.94 2.69 -1.73
N VAL A 199 8.24 1.76 -2.64
CA VAL A 199 7.74 1.80 -4.02
C VAL A 199 6.34 1.20 -4.02
N ILE A 200 5.35 1.99 -4.41
CA ILE A 200 3.92 1.66 -4.41
C ILE A 200 3.31 2.22 -5.69
N GLY A 201 2.62 1.41 -6.47
CA GLY A 201 2.25 1.83 -7.81
C GLY A 201 1.35 0.87 -8.56
N ASP A 202 1.70 -0.40 -8.54
CA ASP A 202 0.93 -1.43 -9.22
C ASP A 202 -0.33 -1.85 -8.42
N VAL A 203 -1.22 -2.61 -9.06
CA VAL A 203 -2.41 -3.17 -8.38
C VAL A 203 -2.00 -4.21 -7.35
N GLU A 204 -2.23 -3.90 -6.08
CA GLU A 204 -1.94 -4.72 -4.91
C GLU A 204 -3.23 -5.15 -4.21
N ALA A 205 -3.24 -6.40 -3.73
CA ALA A 205 -4.33 -6.91 -2.92
C ALA A 205 -4.32 -6.28 -1.52
N VAL A 206 -5.48 -5.81 -1.07
CA VAL A 206 -5.73 -5.40 0.31
C VAL A 206 -6.74 -6.34 0.97
N ALA A 207 -6.77 -6.39 2.29
CA ALA A 207 -7.59 -7.35 3.05
C ALA A 207 -9.11 -7.07 3.01
N ASP A 208 -9.51 -5.87 2.57
CA ASP A 208 -10.89 -5.40 2.58
C ASP A 208 -11.76 -6.09 1.52
N GLY A 209 -13.04 -6.25 1.83
CA GLY A 209 -14.06 -6.60 0.85
C GLY A 209 -14.41 -5.43 -0.07
N GLU A 210 -14.98 -5.74 -1.24
CA GLU A 210 -15.37 -4.72 -2.20
C GLU A 210 -16.59 -3.91 -1.73
N HIS A 211 -16.50 -2.58 -1.81
CA HIS A 211 -17.59 -1.65 -1.51
C HIS A 211 -17.60 -0.49 -2.49
N LEU A 212 -18.79 -0.05 -2.92
CA LEU A 212 -18.94 1.01 -3.93
C LEU A 212 -18.63 2.42 -3.41
N SER A 213 -18.46 2.61 -2.10
CA SER A 213 -18.16 3.88 -1.45
C SER A 213 -17.55 3.61 -0.07
N TYR A 214 -17.14 4.64 0.67
CA TYR A 214 -16.72 4.56 2.07
C TYR A 214 -17.87 4.73 3.09
N GLN A 215 -19.13 4.69 2.66
CA GLN A 215 -20.26 4.80 3.58
C GLN A 215 -20.26 3.62 4.55
N GLY A 216 -19.98 3.87 5.82
CA GLY A 216 -19.89 2.83 6.86
C GLY A 216 -18.50 2.18 7.02
N ALA A 217 -17.48 2.66 6.30
CA ALA A 217 -16.13 2.13 6.39
C ALA A 217 -15.50 2.28 7.79
N PRO A 218 -14.71 1.29 8.28
CA PRO A 218 -13.98 1.37 9.55
C PRO A 218 -13.01 2.55 9.60
N ALA A 219 -12.95 3.27 10.72
CA ALA A 219 -12.11 4.46 10.88
C ALA A 219 -10.71 4.19 11.48
N ASP A 220 -10.24 2.93 11.39
CA ASP A 220 -8.97 2.46 11.94
C ASP A 220 -8.24 1.49 10.98
N ASN A 221 -7.28 0.70 11.49
CA ASN A 221 -6.53 -0.28 10.69
C ASN A 221 -7.38 -1.47 10.22
N ALA A 222 -8.59 -1.66 10.76
CA ALA A 222 -9.36 -2.86 10.50
C ALA A 222 -9.78 -2.95 9.02
N PRO A 223 -9.56 -4.11 8.36
CA PRO A 223 -10.16 -4.35 7.06
C PRO A 223 -11.69 -4.29 7.13
N TRP A 224 -12.31 -3.72 6.11
CA TRP A 224 -13.76 -3.63 6.00
C TRP A 224 -14.36 -4.93 5.43
N GLU A 225 -15.16 -5.63 6.26
CA GLU A 225 -15.86 -6.88 5.87
C GLU A 225 -14.97 -7.83 5.07
N PRO A 226 -13.80 -8.24 5.64
CA PRO A 226 -12.81 -8.99 4.90
C PRO A 226 -13.40 -10.33 4.42
N PRO A 227 -13.14 -10.72 3.17
CA PRO A 227 -13.57 -12.01 2.66
C PRO A 227 -12.93 -13.15 3.46
N ALA A 228 -13.68 -14.23 3.67
CA ALA A 228 -13.16 -15.42 4.35
C ALA A 228 -12.06 -16.13 3.52
N ASP A 229 -12.29 -16.27 2.21
CA ASP A 229 -11.50 -17.13 1.31
C ASP A 229 -11.41 -16.67 -0.16
N ALA A 230 -12.12 -15.62 -0.59
CA ALA A 230 -12.02 -15.10 -1.96
C ALA A 230 -12.56 -13.66 -2.12
N ALA A 231 -12.11 -12.95 -3.17
CA ALA A 231 -12.44 -11.56 -3.52
C ALA A 231 -11.92 -10.50 -2.53
N VAL A 232 -10.63 -10.18 -2.63
CA VAL A 232 -10.00 -9.03 -1.96
C VAL A 232 -10.11 -7.79 -2.82
N MET A 233 -10.24 -6.62 -2.23
CA MET A 233 -10.18 -5.35 -2.95
C MET A 233 -8.76 -5.04 -3.44
N GLY A 234 -8.63 -4.28 -4.53
CA GLY A 234 -7.34 -3.84 -5.07
C GLY A 234 -7.09 -2.36 -4.89
N ARG A 235 -5.81 -2.00 -4.72
CA ARG A 235 -5.34 -0.62 -4.69
C ARG A 235 -4.12 -0.44 -5.57
N GLY A 236 -3.95 0.75 -6.12
CA GLY A 236 -2.87 1.08 -7.06
C GLY A 236 -3.36 1.22 -8.49
N CYS A 237 -2.43 1.17 -9.41
CA CYS A 237 -2.61 1.44 -10.83
C CYS A 237 -2.34 0.18 -11.64
N HIS A 238 -3.14 -0.10 -12.67
CA HIS A 238 -2.74 -1.07 -13.69
C HIS A 238 -1.85 -0.37 -14.72
N ASN A 239 -1.06 -1.16 -15.45
CA ASN A 239 -0.29 -0.69 -16.60
C ASN A 239 -0.99 -1.11 -17.91
N CYS A 240 -0.36 -0.84 -19.05
CA CYS A 240 -0.86 -1.15 -20.40
C CYS A 240 -2.08 -0.31 -20.78
N TRP A 241 -1.99 1.00 -20.56
CA TRP A 241 -3.08 1.91 -20.81
C TRP A 241 -3.46 1.97 -22.29
N GLN A 242 -4.76 2.03 -22.55
CA GLN A 242 -5.33 2.18 -23.89
C GLN A 242 -5.66 3.64 -24.22
N ASP A 243 -5.71 4.49 -23.20
CA ASP A 243 -6.10 5.89 -23.31
C ASP A 243 -5.48 6.72 -22.17
N GLU A 244 -5.13 7.99 -22.43
CA GLU A 244 -4.50 8.89 -21.45
C GLU A 244 -5.41 9.20 -20.25
N ILE A 245 -6.73 9.03 -20.39
CA ILE A 245 -7.66 9.12 -19.26
C ILE A 245 -7.31 8.14 -18.15
N GLU A 246 -6.71 6.99 -18.47
CA GLU A 246 -6.33 5.96 -17.51
C GLU A 246 -5.19 6.42 -16.59
N ALA A 247 -4.55 7.56 -16.87
CA ALA A 247 -3.66 8.23 -15.92
C ALA A 247 -4.37 8.58 -14.60
N ILE A 248 -5.71 8.64 -14.56
CA ILE A 248 -6.48 8.81 -13.32
C ILE A 248 -6.25 7.67 -12.33
N ASN A 249 -5.83 6.49 -12.81
CA ASN A 249 -5.49 5.35 -11.97
C ASN A 249 -4.26 5.59 -11.09
N LEU A 250 -3.44 6.60 -11.41
CA LEU A 250 -2.33 7.03 -10.57
C LEU A 250 -2.76 7.86 -9.36
N HIS A 251 -4.02 8.27 -9.25
CA HIS A 251 -4.49 8.98 -8.06
C HIS A 251 -4.50 8.01 -6.87
N VAL A 252 -3.91 8.39 -5.75
CA VAL A 252 -3.75 7.50 -4.57
C VAL A 252 -5.08 7.02 -3.98
N ALA A 253 -6.15 7.80 -4.16
CA ALA A 253 -7.51 7.44 -3.74
C ALA A 253 -8.25 6.57 -4.77
N LYS A 254 -7.65 6.25 -5.92
CA LYS A 254 -8.24 5.30 -6.86
C LYS A 254 -8.36 3.94 -6.18
N ARG A 255 -9.56 3.39 -6.27
CA ARG A 255 -9.91 2.05 -5.83
C ARG A 255 -10.09 1.20 -7.08
N ALA A 256 -9.48 0.02 -7.13
CA ALA A 256 -9.62 -0.91 -8.25
C ALA A 256 -10.42 -2.12 -7.76
N PRO A 257 -11.63 -2.38 -8.28
CA PRO A 257 -12.28 -3.65 -7.99
C PRO A 257 -11.37 -4.74 -8.55
N LEU A 258 -10.88 -5.63 -7.69
CA LEU A 258 -10.24 -6.83 -8.20
C LEU A 258 -11.37 -7.77 -8.60
N ASN A 259 -11.40 -8.12 -9.87
CA ASN A 259 -11.97 -9.40 -10.25
C ASN A 259 -11.31 -10.46 -9.34
N PRO A 260 -12.06 -11.36 -8.66
CA PRO A 260 -11.47 -12.42 -7.84
C PRO A 260 -10.45 -13.27 -8.61
N ASP A 261 -10.62 -13.36 -9.93
CA ASP A 261 -9.73 -14.03 -10.89
C ASP A 261 -8.72 -13.07 -11.56
N GLY A 262 -8.75 -11.80 -11.17
CA GLY A 262 -7.85 -10.76 -11.62
C GLY A 262 -6.50 -10.86 -10.92
N PRO A 263 -5.39 -10.79 -11.66
CA PRO A 263 -4.08 -10.84 -11.06
C PRO A 263 -3.75 -9.55 -10.29
N CYS A 264 -2.97 -9.68 -9.23
CA CYS A 264 -2.60 -8.63 -8.27
C CYS A 264 -1.25 -8.95 -7.63
N PHE A 265 -0.59 -7.94 -7.08
CA PHE A 265 0.61 -8.13 -6.27
C PHE A 265 0.28 -8.39 -4.81
N CYS A 266 1.03 -9.31 -4.21
CA CYS A 266 0.91 -9.65 -2.79
C CYS A 266 1.92 -8.84 -1.98
N ARG A 267 1.43 -7.89 -1.17
CA ARG A 267 2.27 -7.17 -0.21
C ARG A 267 1.91 -7.59 1.23
N PRO A 268 2.87 -8.08 2.02
CA PRO A 268 2.61 -8.48 3.39
C PRO A 268 2.54 -7.27 4.35
N ALA A 269 1.75 -7.40 5.40
CA ALA A 269 1.65 -6.46 6.51
C ALA A 269 1.45 -7.20 7.85
N LEU A 270 1.68 -6.49 8.97
CA LEU A 270 1.46 -7.01 10.32
C LEU A 270 1.15 -5.86 11.30
N SER A 271 0.16 -6.02 12.17
CA SER A 271 -0.14 -5.04 13.23
C SER A 271 0.88 -5.16 14.39
N LEU A 272 1.27 -4.04 15.03
CA LEU A 272 2.27 -3.99 16.12
C LEU A 272 1.69 -3.80 17.52
#